data_AF-A0A9W8J3C2-F1
#
_entry.id   AF-A0A9W8J3C2-F1
#
_cell.length_a   1.000
_cell.length_b   1.000
_cell.length_c   1.000
_cell.angle_alpha   90.00
_cell.angle_beta   90.00
_cell.angle_gamma   90.00
#
_symmetry.space_group_name_H-M   'P 1'
#
loop_
_entity.id
_entity.type
_entity.pdbx_description
1 polymer ?
#
loop_
_entity_poly.entity_id
_entity_poly.type
_entity_poly.pdbx_seq_one_letter_code
_entity_poly.pdbx_strand_id
1 'polypeptide(L)'
;MWGLCYLSTLHYGLTRIQADVMIDEDGSQAVHIAPEAYDLAVAEFGDSLWFWEASLPRPLTGGLASLSGRKVLLIDGQDPFVAVDRNANITGGYQSHATRQNSYHRGPDGWEYSLGNFATHPHPLTDEVELTIEYPVQGQNVTVTLPYRSRFGSSSKHFTDSKTLRENNCIATPTTNGLDLYGVPPDQLVDYLEEPKPLAIYQQQPILSPVDYRERHPVNVLLDGNPLINIGLPETLAPSLEPLNSSYSVAEFFMLKDNKTGVLALGSFSAKNYTLFGQVLLDGLKGLKRAGAEQLIVDVTNNGGGKLGYICIAHWLHRIIIGPKDTTVPQAGLDTTTRAGPLAQLIAKRVAEGHDPDGLLLYNPTRWTNATNEPMPTDGTWLEPHKITMSKEEGVRTAVVGGKQGVQQHYCGIVGGQSTDFSTIDTEIKSTKLKNHTLAPPDLLTNHIQGITWRLGYGIDNPTEPEEWQDHDADISIPLTRESVNNPVAIWETLTKQVFEHPPATALLVQDP
;
A
#
# COMPACT_ATOMS: atom_id res chain seq x y z
N MET A 1 -6.58 -4.79 22.86
CA MET A 1 -5.12 -4.77 23.07
C MET A 1 -4.45 -6.09 22.72
N TRP A 2 -4.80 -7.24 23.30
CA TRP A 2 -4.12 -8.53 23.03
C TRP A 2 -4.29 -9.10 21.61
N GLY A 3 -5.39 -8.77 20.93
CA GLY A 3 -5.63 -9.16 19.54
C GLY A 3 -4.59 -8.62 18.56
N LEU A 4 -3.95 -7.46 18.85
CA LEU A 4 -2.98 -6.82 17.95
C LEU A 4 -1.58 -7.48 18.00
N CYS A 5 -1.18 -8.04 19.14
CA CYS A 5 0.08 -8.79 19.23
C CYS A 5 0.02 -10.13 18.48
N TYR A 6 -1.14 -10.78 18.50
CA TYR A 6 -1.33 -12.03 17.76
C TYR A 6 -1.00 -11.83 16.27
N LEU A 7 -1.27 -10.64 15.72
CA LEU A 7 -1.11 -10.29 14.30
C LEU A 7 0.36 -10.14 13.89
N SER A 8 1.18 -9.61 14.80
CA SER A 8 2.61 -9.43 14.57
C SER A 8 3.41 -10.72 14.82
N THR A 9 2.81 -11.71 15.50
CA THR A 9 3.46 -12.97 15.90
C THR A 9 3.06 -14.17 15.06
N LEU A 10 1.80 -14.22 14.64
CA LEU A 10 1.22 -15.27 13.82
C LEU A 10 0.61 -14.56 12.61
N HIS A 11 1.32 -14.63 11.49
CA HIS A 11 0.85 -14.10 10.22
C HIS A 11 -0.23 -15.03 9.68
N TYR A 12 -1.23 -14.47 9.03
CA TYR A 12 -2.55 -15.05 8.87
C TYR A 12 -2.69 -16.37 8.11
N GLY A 13 -3.87 -16.93 8.35
CA GLY A 13 -4.49 -18.10 7.74
C GLY A 13 -4.49 -18.08 6.22
N LEU A 14 -3.65 -18.88 5.56
CA LEU A 14 -3.68 -18.98 4.10
C LEU A 14 -4.71 -20.01 3.66
N THR A 15 -5.98 -19.65 3.81
CA THR A 15 -7.02 -20.68 4.01
C THR A 15 -8.46 -20.26 3.75
N ARG A 16 -8.69 -19.03 3.31
CA ARG A 16 -9.68 -18.94 2.25
C ARG A 16 -8.94 -19.23 0.97
N ILE A 17 -9.51 -20.10 0.16
CA ILE A 17 -9.14 -20.12 -1.23
C ILE A 17 -9.18 -18.66 -1.69
N GLN A 18 -8.05 -18.16 -2.18
CA GLN A 18 -7.94 -16.82 -2.77
C GLN A 18 -9.17 -16.59 -3.63
N ALA A 19 -9.90 -15.50 -3.43
CA ALA A 19 -11.08 -15.24 -4.24
C ALA A 19 -11.03 -13.87 -4.88
N ASP A 20 -11.38 -13.86 -6.15
CA ASP A 20 -11.41 -12.71 -7.01
C ASP A 20 -12.85 -12.50 -7.49
N VAL A 21 -13.24 -11.24 -7.59
CA VAL A 21 -14.53 -10.86 -8.18
C VAL A 21 -14.27 -10.61 -9.65
N MET A 22 -14.85 -11.45 -10.48
CA MET A 22 -14.70 -11.40 -11.93
C MET A 22 -16.03 -11.19 -12.62
N ILE A 23 -15.97 -10.66 -13.83
CA ILE A 23 -17.06 -10.71 -14.78
C ILE A 23 -16.99 -12.05 -15.53
N ASP A 24 -18.10 -12.79 -15.47
CA ASP A 24 -18.33 -14.03 -16.20
C ASP A 24 -18.60 -13.75 -17.69
N GLU A 25 -18.54 -14.79 -18.53
CA GLU A 25 -18.78 -14.69 -19.98
C GLU A 25 -20.18 -14.14 -20.33
N ASP A 26 -21.15 -14.27 -19.41
CA ASP A 26 -22.52 -13.74 -19.55
C ASP A 26 -22.66 -12.27 -19.12
N GLY A 27 -21.55 -11.64 -18.68
CA GLY A 27 -21.51 -10.25 -18.20
C GLY A 27 -21.94 -10.08 -16.74
N SER A 28 -22.29 -11.16 -16.04
CA SER A 28 -22.59 -11.13 -14.60
C SER A 28 -21.32 -11.08 -13.77
N GLN A 29 -21.41 -10.51 -12.57
CA GLN A 29 -20.29 -10.44 -11.64
C GLN A 29 -20.42 -11.50 -10.55
N ALA A 30 -19.35 -12.27 -10.33
CA ALA A 30 -19.34 -13.35 -9.36
C ALA A 30 -18.01 -13.43 -8.61
N VAL A 31 -18.04 -14.07 -7.43
CA VAL A 31 -16.84 -14.41 -6.66
C VAL A 31 -16.35 -15.77 -7.15
N HIS A 32 -15.09 -15.88 -7.50
CA HIS A 32 -14.45 -17.14 -7.86
C HIS A 32 -13.23 -17.33 -7.01
N ILE A 33 -12.83 -18.58 -6.88
CA ILE A 33 -11.49 -18.94 -6.48
C ILE A 33 -10.49 -18.40 -7.51
N ALA A 34 -9.41 -17.75 -7.06
CA ALA A 34 -8.33 -17.24 -7.88
C ALA A 34 -7.76 -18.37 -8.75
N PRO A 35 -7.55 -18.12 -10.05
CA PRO A 35 -7.00 -19.13 -10.96
C PRO A 35 -5.68 -19.72 -10.46
N GLU A 36 -4.82 -18.91 -9.88
CA GLU A 36 -3.48 -19.27 -9.41
C GLU A 36 -3.42 -19.77 -7.95
N ALA A 37 -4.57 -19.91 -7.28
CA ALA A 37 -4.63 -20.22 -5.85
C ALA A 37 -3.81 -21.46 -5.45
N TYR A 38 -3.86 -22.50 -6.29
CA TYR A 38 -3.08 -23.71 -6.07
C TYR A 38 -1.57 -23.46 -6.21
N ASP A 39 -1.13 -22.77 -7.26
CA ASP A 39 0.30 -22.53 -7.51
C ASP A 39 0.94 -21.69 -6.40
N LEU A 40 0.20 -20.71 -5.87
CA LEU A 40 0.62 -19.92 -4.71
C LEU A 40 0.64 -20.77 -3.44
N ALA A 41 -0.34 -21.65 -3.23
CA ALA A 41 -0.31 -22.57 -2.11
C ALA A 41 0.87 -23.54 -2.19
N VAL A 42 1.26 -24.01 -3.39
CA VAL A 42 2.46 -24.84 -3.58
C VAL A 42 3.72 -24.06 -3.26
N ALA A 43 3.86 -22.84 -3.78
CA ALA A 43 5.03 -22.00 -3.57
C ALA A 43 5.24 -21.68 -2.09
N GLU A 44 4.16 -21.39 -1.35
CA GLU A 44 4.25 -20.99 0.06
C GLU A 44 4.25 -22.18 1.03
N PHE A 45 3.54 -23.27 0.73
CA PHE A 45 3.29 -24.37 1.68
C PHE A 45 3.63 -25.76 1.19
N GLY A 46 4.43 -25.92 0.13
CA GLY A 46 4.71 -27.22 -0.52
C GLY A 46 4.65 -28.46 0.39
N ASP A 47 5.41 -28.47 1.48
CA ASP A 47 5.52 -29.61 2.42
C ASP A 47 4.27 -29.87 3.30
N SER A 48 3.30 -28.96 3.28
CA SER A 48 2.11 -28.96 4.13
C SER A 48 0.80 -28.94 3.35
N LEU A 49 0.84 -29.01 2.01
CA LEU A 49 -0.37 -29.04 1.17
C LEU A 49 -1.32 -30.18 1.54
N TRP A 50 -0.77 -31.29 2.04
CA TRP A 50 -1.53 -32.46 2.51
C TRP A 50 -2.63 -32.09 3.52
N PHE A 51 -2.45 -31.01 4.28
CA PHE A 51 -3.42 -30.52 5.27
C PHE A 51 -4.76 -30.16 4.61
N TRP A 52 -4.74 -29.47 3.48
CA TRP A 52 -5.95 -29.12 2.73
C TRP A 52 -6.43 -30.28 1.86
N GLU A 53 -5.51 -30.98 1.20
CA GLU A 53 -5.84 -32.13 0.35
C GLU A 53 -6.62 -33.23 1.11
N ALA A 54 -6.27 -33.44 2.38
CA ALA A 54 -6.94 -34.39 3.27
C ALA A 54 -8.32 -33.91 3.75
N SER A 55 -8.60 -32.60 3.70
CA SER A 55 -9.87 -32.01 4.13
C SER A 55 -10.94 -32.04 3.03
N LEU A 56 -10.57 -32.37 1.79
CA LEU A 56 -11.50 -32.35 0.67
C LEU A 56 -12.45 -33.57 0.67
N PRO A 57 -13.77 -33.36 0.53
CA PRO A 57 -14.73 -34.44 0.46
C PRO A 57 -14.55 -35.24 -0.83
N ARG A 58 -15.03 -36.50 -0.86
CA ARG A 58 -15.11 -37.24 -2.13
C ARG A 58 -16.13 -36.56 -3.06
N PRO A 59 -15.86 -36.45 -4.37
CA PRO A 59 -14.74 -37.02 -5.13
C PRO A 59 -13.48 -36.14 -5.22
N LEU A 60 -13.43 -35.01 -4.51
CA LEU A 60 -12.35 -34.01 -4.57
C LEU A 60 -11.11 -34.35 -3.73
N THR A 61 -11.08 -35.48 -3.03
CA THR A 61 -9.96 -35.89 -2.19
C THR A 61 -8.65 -35.92 -2.99
N GLY A 62 -7.62 -35.18 -2.54
CA GLY A 62 -6.36 -35.06 -3.28
C GLY A 62 -6.43 -34.18 -4.53
N GLY A 63 -7.50 -33.41 -4.71
CA GLY A 63 -7.77 -32.57 -5.87
C GLY A 63 -7.82 -31.08 -5.58
N LEU A 64 -7.01 -30.55 -4.65
CA LEU A 64 -7.00 -29.11 -4.31
C LEU A 64 -6.82 -28.22 -5.53
N ALA A 65 -5.96 -28.62 -6.47
CA ALA A 65 -5.74 -27.93 -7.75
C ALA A 65 -7.02 -27.76 -8.58
N SER A 66 -8.00 -28.66 -8.43
CA SER A 66 -9.25 -28.61 -9.20
C SER A 66 -10.21 -27.50 -8.76
N LEU A 67 -9.94 -26.86 -7.61
CA LEU A 67 -10.73 -25.77 -7.07
C LEU A 67 -10.36 -24.41 -7.71
N SER A 68 -9.14 -24.26 -8.24
CA SER A 68 -8.66 -23.06 -8.92
C SER A 68 -9.64 -22.58 -10.01
N GLY A 69 -10.00 -21.28 -9.99
CA GLY A 69 -10.90 -20.65 -10.96
C GLY A 69 -12.39 -20.96 -10.80
N ARG A 70 -12.82 -21.77 -9.81
CA ARG A 70 -14.24 -22.17 -9.66
C ARG A 70 -15.08 -21.04 -9.07
N LYS A 71 -16.31 -20.91 -9.58
CA LYS A 71 -17.31 -19.98 -9.05
C LYS A 71 -17.75 -20.39 -7.66
N VAL A 72 -17.71 -19.43 -6.73
CA VAL A 72 -18.18 -19.58 -5.35
C VAL A 72 -19.64 -19.14 -5.29
N LEU A 73 -20.49 -20.04 -4.81
CA LEU A 73 -21.94 -19.85 -4.71
C LEU A 73 -22.36 -19.44 -3.30
N LEU A 74 -21.72 -20.00 -2.27
CA LEU A 74 -21.96 -19.66 -0.87
C LEU A 74 -20.66 -19.71 -0.06
N ILE A 75 -20.60 -18.87 0.98
CA ILE A 75 -19.53 -18.83 1.98
C ILE A 75 -20.18 -18.86 3.35
N ASP A 76 -19.91 -19.91 4.14
CA ASP A 76 -20.55 -20.17 5.43
C ASP A 76 -22.09 -20.05 5.33
N GLY A 77 -22.65 -20.64 4.27
CA GLY A 77 -24.08 -20.62 3.95
C GLY A 77 -24.65 -19.27 3.50
N GLN A 78 -23.82 -18.25 3.26
CA GLN A 78 -24.26 -16.90 2.87
C GLN A 78 -23.83 -16.54 1.44
N ASP A 79 -24.51 -15.55 0.88
CA ASP A 79 -24.10 -14.91 -0.37
C ASP A 79 -22.62 -14.46 -0.28
N PRO A 80 -21.79 -14.75 -1.29
CA PRO A 80 -20.36 -14.45 -1.25
C PRO A 80 -20.05 -12.98 -1.01
N PHE A 81 -20.80 -12.04 -1.60
CA PHE A 81 -20.57 -10.61 -1.40
C PHE A 81 -20.89 -10.18 0.04
N VAL A 82 -21.96 -10.73 0.62
CA VAL A 82 -22.30 -10.46 2.03
C VAL A 82 -21.20 -10.95 2.97
N ALA A 83 -20.65 -12.15 2.73
CA ALA A 83 -19.57 -12.71 3.52
C ALA A 83 -18.26 -11.91 3.37
N VAL A 84 -17.95 -11.46 2.15
CA VAL A 84 -16.79 -10.61 1.85
C VAL A 84 -16.90 -9.26 2.57
N ASP A 85 -18.05 -8.58 2.46
CA ASP A 85 -18.26 -7.26 3.07
C ASP A 85 -18.22 -7.32 4.59
N ARG A 86 -18.76 -8.40 5.19
CA ARG A 86 -18.64 -8.64 6.63
C ARG A 86 -17.18 -8.80 7.05
N ASN A 87 -16.37 -9.54 6.28
CA ASN A 87 -14.95 -9.71 6.62
C ASN A 87 -14.18 -8.39 6.51
N ALA A 88 -14.47 -7.58 5.50
CA ALA A 88 -13.84 -6.28 5.33
C ALA A 88 -14.09 -5.32 6.51
N ASN A 89 -15.28 -5.37 7.11
CA ASN A 89 -15.58 -4.61 8.33
C ASN A 89 -14.74 -5.05 9.54
N ILE A 90 -14.24 -6.29 9.54
CA ILE A 90 -13.36 -6.83 10.58
C ILE A 90 -11.89 -6.51 10.26
N THR A 91 -11.50 -6.54 8.98
CA THR A 91 -10.11 -6.29 8.56
C THR A 91 -9.71 -4.83 8.60
N GLY A 92 -10.67 -3.91 8.49
CA GLY A 92 -10.41 -2.47 8.60
C GLY A 92 -9.63 -1.88 7.41
N GLY A 93 -9.53 -2.61 6.29
CA GLY A 93 -8.87 -2.12 5.08
C GLY A 93 -9.70 -1.04 4.37
N TYR A 94 -9.05 0.06 3.98
CA TYR A 94 -9.66 1.21 3.27
C TYR A 94 -9.87 0.98 1.77
N GLN A 95 -9.59 -0.22 1.28
CA GLN A 95 -9.69 -0.61 -0.13
C GLN A 95 -11.16 -0.71 -0.59
N SER A 96 -11.43 -0.30 -1.83
CA SER A 96 -12.70 -0.51 -2.55
C SER A 96 -13.09 -1.99 -2.63
N HIS A 97 -14.38 -2.30 -2.88
CA HIS A 97 -14.93 -3.67 -2.84
C HIS A 97 -14.13 -4.70 -3.66
N ALA A 98 -13.50 -4.31 -4.78
CA ALA A 98 -12.71 -5.21 -5.61
C ALA A 98 -11.20 -5.15 -5.34
N THR A 99 -10.66 -4.04 -4.86
CA THR A 99 -9.26 -3.97 -4.41
C THR A 99 -9.00 -4.74 -3.11
N ARG A 100 -10.06 -5.28 -2.48
CA ARG A 100 -10.01 -6.24 -1.36
C ARG A 100 -9.69 -7.67 -1.79
N GLN A 101 -9.46 -7.88 -3.09
CA GLN A 101 -9.04 -9.15 -3.68
C GLN A 101 -7.53 -9.29 -3.66
N ASN A 102 -7.06 -10.46 -4.07
CA ASN A 102 -5.65 -10.65 -4.26
C ASN A 102 -5.14 -9.77 -5.38
N SER A 103 -3.88 -9.43 -5.31
CA SER A 103 -3.29 -8.48 -6.23
C SER A 103 -1.79 -8.61 -6.23
N TYR A 104 -1.18 -8.06 -7.26
CA TYR A 104 0.27 -8.07 -7.45
C TYR A 104 0.78 -6.63 -7.44
N HIS A 105 2.04 -6.46 -7.09
CA HIS A 105 2.73 -5.18 -7.19
C HIS A 105 4.23 -5.38 -7.33
N ARG A 106 4.94 -4.33 -7.74
CA ARG A 106 6.40 -4.37 -7.86
C ARG A 106 7.07 -4.07 -6.51
N GLY A 107 7.55 -5.10 -5.84
CA GLY A 107 8.39 -4.98 -4.64
C GLY A 107 9.83 -4.54 -4.95
N PRO A 108 10.73 -4.45 -3.96
CA PRO A 108 12.15 -4.15 -4.19
C PRO A 108 12.91 -5.24 -4.94
N ASP A 109 12.60 -6.51 -4.65
CA ASP A 109 13.40 -7.66 -5.08
C ASP A 109 12.73 -8.48 -6.19
N GLY A 110 11.42 -8.30 -6.39
CA GLY A 110 10.67 -8.89 -7.50
C GLY A 110 9.23 -8.39 -7.53
N TRP A 111 8.40 -9.09 -8.31
CA TRP A 111 6.95 -8.95 -8.19
C TRP A 111 6.47 -9.71 -6.94
N GLU A 112 5.56 -9.09 -6.20
CA GLU A 112 5.06 -9.59 -4.93
C GLU A 112 3.54 -9.79 -5.00
N TYR A 113 3.06 -10.84 -4.33
CA TYR A 113 1.63 -11.14 -4.23
C TYR A 113 1.07 -10.67 -2.89
N SER A 114 0.10 -9.76 -2.95
CA SER A 114 -0.70 -9.36 -1.79
C SER A 114 -2.00 -10.17 -1.76
N LEU A 115 -2.19 -10.95 -0.70
CA LEU A 115 -3.48 -11.61 -0.46
C LEU A 115 -4.53 -10.56 -0.14
N GLY A 116 -5.70 -10.69 -0.75
CA GLY A 116 -6.83 -9.82 -0.47
C GLY A 116 -7.40 -10.04 0.93
N ASN A 117 -8.18 -9.07 1.40
CA ASN A 117 -8.99 -9.20 2.61
C ASN A 117 -9.88 -10.44 2.61
N PHE A 118 -10.18 -11.03 1.46
CA PHE A 118 -10.87 -12.31 1.43
C PHE A 118 -10.00 -13.47 1.96
N ALA A 119 -8.77 -13.58 1.46
CA ALA A 119 -7.83 -14.62 1.82
C ALA A 119 -7.22 -14.42 3.22
N THR A 120 -7.24 -13.19 3.74
CA THR A 120 -6.71 -12.85 5.06
C THR A 120 -7.82 -12.74 6.09
N HIS A 121 -7.58 -13.28 7.29
CA HIS A 121 -8.46 -13.04 8.44
C HIS A 121 -7.64 -12.48 9.58
N PRO A 122 -7.82 -11.20 9.95
CA PRO A 122 -6.89 -10.53 10.83
C PRO A 122 -6.96 -11.02 12.26
N HIS A 123 -7.91 -11.86 12.63
CA HIS A 123 -7.97 -12.45 13.96
C HIS A 123 -8.33 -13.93 13.79
N PRO A 124 -7.80 -14.87 14.58
CA PRO A 124 -8.19 -16.28 14.50
C PRO A 124 -9.58 -16.47 15.15
N LEU A 125 -10.61 -15.84 14.60
CA LEU A 125 -11.97 -15.93 15.14
C LEU A 125 -12.68 -17.21 14.71
N THR A 126 -12.19 -17.83 13.64
CA THR A 126 -12.70 -19.08 13.06
C THR A 126 -11.52 -19.97 12.67
N ASP A 127 -11.75 -21.29 12.76
CA ASP A 127 -10.74 -22.32 12.48
C ASP A 127 -10.93 -23.00 11.11
N GLU A 128 -12.06 -22.75 10.43
CA GLU A 128 -12.33 -23.23 9.07
C GLU A 128 -13.34 -22.34 8.33
N VAL A 129 -13.41 -22.49 7.01
CA VAL A 129 -14.42 -21.86 6.13
C VAL A 129 -15.16 -22.92 5.33
N GLU A 130 -16.46 -22.74 5.17
CA GLU A 130 -17.28 -23.56 4.28
C GLU A 130 -17.52 -22.83 2.95
N LEU A 131 -17.15 -23.46 1.84
CA LEU A 131 -17.35 -22.93 0.49
C LEU A 131 -18.24 -23.87 -0.31
N THR A 132 -19.35 -23.35 -0.84
CA THR A 132 -20.14 -24.06 -1.86
C THR A 132 -19.73 -23.55 -3.22
N ILE A 133 -19.24 -24.44 -4.09
CA ILE A 133 -18.71 -24.10 -5.41
C ILE A 133 -19.44 -24.85 -6.52
N GLU A 134 -19.37 -24.29 -7.73
CA GLU A 134 -19.82 -24.98 -8.93
C GLU A 134 -18.85 -26.11 -9.30
N TYR A 135 -19.36 -27.34 -9.48
CA TYR A 135 -18.57 -28.49 -9.90
C TYR A 135 -18.99 -29.00 -11.29
N PRO A 136 -18.03 -29.17 -12.24
CA PRO A 136 -18.36 -29.41 -13.64
C PRO A 136 -18.94 -30.80 -13.93
N VAL A 137 -18.77 -31.78 -13.04
CA VAL A 137 -19.36 -33.09 -13.23
C VAL A 137 -20.82 -33.02 -12.80
N GLN A 138 -21.72 -32.91 -13.80
CA GLN A 138 -23.19 -32.97 -13.68
C GLN A 138 -23.93 -31.71 -13.16
N GLY A 139 -23.31 -30.53 -13.17
CA GLY A 139 -23.97 -29.30 -12.71
C GLY A 139 -24.38 -29.36 -11.23
N GLN A 140 -23.65 -30.14 -10.44
CA GLN A 140 -23.85 -30.25 -9.00
C GLN A 140 -22.97 -29.23 -8.29
N ASN A 141 -23.49 -28.68 -7.20
CA ASN A 141 -22.72 -27.85 -6.30
C ASN A 141 -22.01 -28.74 -5.30
N VAL A 142 -20.75 -28.44 -4.98
CA VAL A 142 -20.00 -29.15 -3.95
C VAL A 142 -19.69 -28.19 -2.82
N THR A 143 -19.96 -28.63 -1.59
CA THR A 143 -19.58 -27.90 -0.38
C THR A 143 -18.27 -28.49 0.15
N VAL A 144 -17.25 -27.65 0.31
CA VAL A 144 -15.95 -28.00 0.87
C VAL A 144 -15.73 -27.22 2.15
N THR A 145 -15.15 -27.87 3.17
CA THR A 145 -14.74 -27.22 4.42
C THR A 145 -13.23 -27.18 4.44
N LEU A 146 -12.67 -25.97 4.55
CA LEU A 146 -11.23 -25.75 4.51
C LEU A 146 -10.75 -25.16 5.84
N PRO A 147 -9.86 -25.85 6.56
CA PRO A 147 -9.32 -25.36 7.82
C PRO A 147 -8.40 -24.16 7.60
N TYR A 148 -8.32 -23.25 8.60
CA TYR A 148 -7.42 -22.10 8.67
C TYR A 148 -5.98 -22.47 9.08
N ARG A 149 -4.97 -21.80 8.49
CA ARG A 149 -3.55 -22.10 8.76
C ARG A 149 -2.65 -20.89 8.73
N SER A 150 -2.22 -20.47 9.90
CA SER A 150 -1.36 -19.28 10.07
C SER A 150 0.12 -19.61 9.81
N ARG A 151 0.84 -18.65 9.25
CA ARG A 151 2.30 -18.62 9.15
C ARG A 151 2.90 -18.07 10.44
N PHE A 152 3.99 -18.69 10.90
CA PHE A 152 4.80 -18.10 11.95
C PHE A 152 5.83 -17.15 11.33
N GLY A 153 5.84 -15.88 11.75
CA GLY A 153 6.71 -14.86 11.16
C GLY A 153 8.19 -15.15 11.42
N SER A 154 9.07 -14.81 10.48
CA SER A 154 10.52 -15.01 10.64
C SER A 154 11.13 -14.14 11.73
N SER A 155 10.49 -13.00 12.04
CA SER A 155 10.81 -12.11 13.16
C SER A 155 10.17 -12.53 14.49
N SER A 156 9.30 -13.55 14.46
CA SER A 156 8.58 -14.03 15.63
C SER A 156 9.44 -15.02 16.43
N LYS A 157 9.39 -14.90 17.76
CA LYS A 157 10.13 -15.74 18.70
C LYS A 157 9.28 -16.92 19.15
N HIS A 158 9.87 -18.11 19.14
CA HIS A 158 9.21 -19.34 19.56
C HIS A 158 8.50 -19.21 20.92
N PHE A 159 7.37 -19.90 21.04
CA PHE A 159 6.55 -19.95 22.24
C PHE A 159 5.93 -21.33 22.39
N THR A 160 5.61 -21.72 23.62
CA THR A 160 4.97 -23.01 23.93
C THR A 160 3.64 -22.85 24.65
N ASP A 161 3.33 -21.64 25.10
CA ASP A 161 2.11 -21.29 25.83
C ASP A 161 1.77 -19.81 25.65
N SER A 162 0.59 -19.39 26.14
CA SER A 162 0.15 -17.99 26.01
C SER A 162 1.04 -17.00 26.77
N LYS A 163 1.75 -17.45 27.81
CA LYS A 163 2.63 -16.57 28.61
C LYS A 163 3.90 -16.26 27.82
N THR A 164 4.59 -17.29 27.34
CA THR A 164 5.80 -17.18 26.52
C THR A 164 5.52 -16.50 25.18
N LEU A 165 4.32 -16.70 24.59
CA LEU A 165 3.88 -15.93 23.42
C LEU A 165 3.92 -14.43 23.73
N ARG A 166 3.34 -14.03 24.86
CA ARG A 166 3.24 -12.62 25.27
C ARG A 166 4.59 -12.03 25.64
N GLU A 167 5.35 -12.73 26.45
CA GLU A 167 6.66 -12.27 26.91
C GLU A 167 7.64 -12.11 25.76
N ASN A 168 7.61 -13.01 24.78
CA ASN A 168 8.58 -13.01 23.70
C ASN A 168 8.22 -12.08 22.54
N ASN A 169 6.93 -11.91 22.25
CA ASN A 169 6.48 -11.22 21.03
C ASN A 169 5.58 -10.01 21.26
N CYS A 170 4.91 -9.91 22.42
CA CYS A 170 3.91 -8.87 22.66
C CYS A 170 4.40 -7.68 23.45
N ILE A 171 5.58 -7.71 24.07
CA ILE A 171 6.03 -6.61 24.92
C ILE A 171 6.58 -5.48 24.06
N ALA A 172 6.10 -4.25 24.30
CA ALA A 172 6.56 -3.08 23.55
C ALA A 172 8.08 -2.89 23.66
N THR A 173 8.68 -2.48 22.56
CA THR A 173 10.12 -2.20 22.44
C THR A 173 10.34 -0.71 22.13
N PRO A 174 11.59 -0.21 22.17
CA PRO A 174 11.89 1.13 21.67
C PRO A 174 11.43 1.36 20.23
N THR A 175 11.44 0.32 19.39
CA THR A 175 10.95 0.41 18.00
C THR A 175 9.43 0.60 17.91
N THR A 176 8.68 0.27 18.97
CA THR A 176 7.24 0.55 19.13
C THR A 176 6.97 1.93 19.75
N ASN A 177 7.78 2.32 20.74
CA ASN A 177 7.53 3.51 21.58
C ASN A 177 8.45 4.69 21.28
N GLY A 178 9.31 4.62 20.27
CA GLY A 178 10.30 5.66 20.04
C GLY A 178 11.29 5.83 21.19
N LEU A 179 12.27 6.72 20.98
CA LEU A 179 13.25 7.06 22.00
C LEU A 179 13.60 8.54 22.01
N ASP A 180 14.28 8.95 23.05
CA ASP A 180 14.91 10.26 23.15
C ASP A 180 16.24 10.26 22.39
N LEU A 181 16.28 10.85 21.19
CA LEU A 181 17.48 10.88 20.33
C LEU A 181 18.67 11.58 21.01
N TYR A 182 18.40 12.43 22.01
CA TYR A 182 19.41 13.15 22.79
C TYR A 182 19.73 12.48 24.12
N GLY A 183 18.98 11.44 24.49
CA GLY A 183 19.21 10.63 25.68
C GLY A 183 20.00 9.36 25.42
N VAL A 184 20.30 9.06 24.15
CA VAL A 184 20.99 7.83 23.72
C VAL A 184 22.37 8.17 23.13
N PRO A 185 23.43 7.42 23.49
CA PRO A 185 24.76 7.58 22.90
C PRO A 185 24.76 7.48 21.36
N PRO A 186 25.57 8.28 20.63
CA PRO A 186 25.61 8.29 19.16
C PRO A 186 25.92 6.95 18.49
N ASP A 187 26.70 6.10 19.14
CA ASP A 187 27.02 4.74 18.69
C ASP A 187 25.81 3.80 18.76
N GLN A 188 24.93 3.98 19.76
CA GLN A 188 23.69 3.21 19.92
C GLN A 188 22.53 3.72 19.05
N LEU A 189 22.61 4.98 18.60
CA LEU A 189 21.66 5.56 17.65
C LEU A 189 21.72 4.84 16.29
N VAL A 190 22.91 4.41 15.85
CA VAL A 190 23.06 3.69 14.59
C VAL A 190 22.35 2.34 14.65
N ASP A 191 22.58 1.58 15.72
CA ASP A 191 21.94 0.28 15.94
C ASP A 191 20.41 0.40 15.94
N TYR A 192 19.84 1.45 16.56
CA TYR A 192 18.40 1.69 16.54
C TYR A 192 17.85 2.06 15.16
N LEU A 193 18.60 2.84 14.39
CA LEU A 193 18.19 3.23 13.03
C LEU A 193 18.35 2.09 12.02
N GLU A 194 19.24 1.15 12.30
CA GLU A 194 19.50 -0.05 11.50
C GLU A 194 18.64 -1.26 11.88
N GLU A 195 18.12 -1.31 13.12
CA GLU A 195 17.19 -2.36 13.51
C GLU A 195 15.93 -2.31 12.61
N PRO A 196 15.56 -3.44 11.97
CA PRO A 196 14.32 -3.50 11.21
C PRO A 196 13.17 -3.26 12.17
N LYS A 197 12.60 -2.05 12.09
CA LYS A 197 11.41 -1.68 12.86
C LYS A 197 10.35 -2.78 12.61
N PRO A 198 9.57 -3.20 13.63
CA PRO A 198 8.39 -4.04 13.43
C PRO A 198 7.49 -3.51 12.30
N LEU A 199 7.56 -2.20 12.05
CA LEU A 199 6.94 -1.45 10.96
C LEU A 199 7.25 -2.00 9.57
N ALA A 200 8.44 -2.55 9.33
CA ALA A 200 8.83 -3.10 8.03
C ALA A 200 7.86 -4.19 7.53
N ILE A 201 7.11 -4.83 8.44
CA ILE A 201 6.17 -5.92 8.13
C ILE A 201 4.83 -5.40 7.56
N TYR A 202 4.44 -4.16 7.90
CA TYR A 202 3.20 -3.53 7.44
C TYR A 202 3.46 -2.37 6.46
N GLN A 203 4.71 -2.24 6.01
CA GLN A 203 5.18 -1.18 5.14
C GLN A 203 5.36 -1.66 3.71
N GLN A 204 4.52 -1.23 2.78
CA GLN A 204 4.51 -1.75 1.39
C GLN A 204 5.74 -1.30 0.58
N GLN A 205 6.79 -0.83 1.25
CA GLN A 205 7.95 -0.21 0.66
C GLN A 205 9.26 -0.72 1.28
N PRO A 206 10.38 -0.59 0.54
CA PRO A 206 11.68 -1.07 0.99
C PRO A 206 12.21 -0.28 2.19
N ILE A 207 13.05 -0.92 3.01
CA ILE A 207 13.82 -0.24 4.06
C ILE A 207 14.89 0.63 3.40
N LEU A 208 14.95 1.91 3.80
CA LEU A 208 15.94 2.87 3.31
C LEU A 208 17.34 2.59 3.84
N SER A 209 18.35 3.08 3.12
CA SER A 209 19.71 3.12 3.67
C SER A 209 19.78 4.03 4.91
N PRO A 210 20.67 3.77 5.88
CA PRO A 210 20.85 4.65 7.04
C PRO A 210 21.22 6.10 6.67
N VAL A 211 21.87 6.31 5.52
CA VAL A 211 22.23 7.64 5.01
C VAL A 211 20.98 8.38 4.55
N ASP A 212 20.15 7.77 3.71
CA ASP A 212 18.89 8.39 3.26
C ASP A 212 17.92 8.60 4.43
N TYR A 213 17.93 7.71 5.44
CA TYR A 213 17.19 7.91 6.69
C TYR A 213 17.63 9.20 7.42
N ARG A 214 18.93 9.52 7.40
CA ARG A 214 19.49 10.72 8.04
C ARG A 214 19.23 11.99 7.24
N GLU A 215 19.04 11.89 5.92
CA GLU A 215 18.72 13.04 5.05
C GLU A 215 17.26 13.52 5.18
N ARG A 216 16.35 12.66 5.70
CA ARG A 216 14.99 12.99 6.20
C ARG A 216 14.10 13.78 5.24
N HIS A 217 13.52 13.07 4.29
CA HIS A 217 12.60 13.60 3.29
C HIS A 217 11.11 13.62 3.77
N PRO A 218 10.21 14.43 3.14
CA PRO A 218 8.82 14.64 3.58
C PRO A 218 7.94 13.37 3.51
N VAL A 219 7.30 12.99 4.63
CA VAL A 219 6.75 11.64 4.82
C VAL A 219 5.29 11.45 4.45
N ASN A 220 5.00 10.44 3.62
CA ASN A 220 3.64 9.93 3.45
C ASN A 220 3.63 8.42 3.13
N VAL A 221 3.07 7.64 4.06
CA VAL A 221 3.00 6.18 4.00
C VAL A 221 1.55 5.75 4.22
N LEU A 222 1.07 4.87 3.35
CA LEU A 222 -0.09 4.05 3.66
C LEU A 222 0.34 2.98 4.68
N LEU A 223 -0.20 3.09 5.88
CA LEU A 223 -0.07 2.04 6.89
C LEU A 223 -1.37 1.24 6.85
N ASP A 224 -1.33 0.12 6.13
CA ASP A 224 -2.43 -0.82 6.08
C ASP A 224 -2.26 -1.85 7.22
N GLY A 225 -3.38 -2.25 7.83
CA GLY A 225 -3.44 -3.35 8.79
C GLY A 225 -3.20 -4.70 8.13
N ASN A 226 -3.27 -4.77 6.79
CA ASN A 226 -2.87 -5.91 6.01
C ASN A 226 -1.34 -6.14 6.12
N PRO A 227 -0.89 -7.27 6.69
CA PRO A 227 0.52 -7.58 6.71
C PRO A 227 1.00 -7.78 5.28
N LEU A 228 2.18 -7.25 4.96
CA LEU A 228 2.78 -7.55 3.67
C LEU A 228 3.29 -8.95 3.71
N ILE A 229 2.73 -9.71 2.78
CA ILE A 229 3.10 -11.08 2.62
C ILE A 229 4.18 -11.07 1.54
N ASN A 230 5.40 -11.43 1.93
CA ASN A 230 6.46 -11.73 0.99
C ASN A 230 6.21 -13.11 0.37
N ILE A 231 5.04 -13.34 -0.25
CA ILE A 231 4.91 -14.45 -1.20
C ILE A 231 5.58 -13.92 -2.46
N GLY A 232 6.78 -14.43 -2.73
CA GLY A 232 7.43 -14.23 -4.01
C GLY A 232 6.48 -14.73 -5.09
N LEU A 233 6.11 -13.85 -6.01
CA LEU A 233 5.20 -14.19 -7.07
C LEU A 233 5.87 -15.28 -7.94
N PRO A 234 5.22 -16.43 -8.20
CA PRO A 234 5.71 -17.40 -9.17
C PRO A 234 6.09 -16.70 -10.48
N GLU A 235 7.24 -17.05 -11.08
CA GLU A 235 7.72 -16.41 -12.32
C GLU A 235 6.67 -16.42 -13.43
N THR A 236 5.79 -17.42 -13.45
CA THR A 236 4.69 -17.57 -14.40
C THR A 236 3.60 -16.50 -14.29
N LEU A 237 3.53 -15.79 -13.16
CA LEU A 237 2.57 -14.71 -12.92
C LEU A 237 3.21 -13.32 -13.07
N ALA A 238 4.54 -13.24 -13.18
CA ALA A 238 5.22 -11.97 -13.44
C ALA A 238 4.89 -11.48 -14.86
N PRO A 239 5.01 -10.17 -15.15
CA PRO A 239 4.77 -9.66 -16.50
C PRO A 239 5.62 -10.43 -17.51
N SER A 240 4.97 -10.99 -18.54
CA SER A 240 5.64 -11.76 -19.59
C SER A 240 6.47 -10.90 -20.55
N LEU A 241 6.60 -9.59 -20.29
CA LEU A 241 7.31 -8.63 -21.11
C LEU A 241 8.71 -8.42 -20.54
N GLU A 242 9.70 -8.27 -21.41
CA GLU A 242 11.05 -7.93 -20.99
C GLU A 242 11.12 -6.47 -20.51
N PRO A 243 11.58 -6.20 -19.28
CA PRO A 243 11.74 -4.84 -18.80
C PRO A 243 12.90 -4.14 -19.51
N LEU A 244 12.82 -2.82 -19.65
CA LEU A 244 13.94 -2.01 -20.13
C LEU A 244 15.09 -2.04 -19.11
N ASN A 245 16.33 -2.00 -19.60
CA ASN A 245 17.56 -2.01 -18.79
C ASN A 245 17.66 -0.90 -17.73
N SER A 246 16.84 0.15 -17.85
CA SER A 246 16.79 1.26 -16.90
C SER A 246 15.99 0.93 -15.64
N SER A 247 15.37 -0.25 -15.53
CA SER A 247 14.56 -0.65 -14.38
C SER A 247 15.42 -0.82 -13.11
N TYR A 248 14.87 -0.43 -11.95
CA TYR A 248 15.55 -0.46 -10.66
C TYR A 248 14.57 -0.63 -9.52
N SER A 249 14.79 -1.64 -8.68
CA SER A 249 14.03 -1.85 -7.44
C SER A 249 12.52 -1.86 -7.72
N VAL A 250 11.79 -0.89 -7.17
CA VAL A 250 10.32 -0.78 -7.24
C VAL A 250 9.80 -0.17 -8.56
N ALA A 251 10.67 0.21 -9.50
CA ALA A 251 10.30 0.78 -10.79
C ALA A 251 10.78 -0.10 -11.96
N GLU A 252 9.84 -0.56 -12.77
CA GLU A 252 10.08 -1.29 -14.02
C GLU A 252 9.39 -0.62 -15.20
N PHE A 253 10.07 -0.63 -16.35
CA PHE A 253 9.59 -0.01 -17.57
C PHE A 253 9.39 -1.05 -18.66
N PHE A 254 8.24 -1.04 -19.33
CA PHE A 254 7.91 -1.97 -20.40
C PHE A 254 7.41 -1.24 -21.64
N MET A 255 7.67 -1.82 -22.81
CA MET A 255 6.97 -1.46 -24.04
C MET A 255 5.92 -2.53 -24.33
N LEU A 256 4.67 -2.11 -24.55
CA LEU A 256 3.63 -3.03 -25.00
C LEU A 256 3.86 -3.45 -26.45
N LYS A 257 3.21 -4.56 -26.84
CA LYS A 257 3.34 -5.16 -28.18
C LYS A 257 2.78 -4.30 -29.31
N ASP A 258 2.01 -3.26 -28.98
CA ASP A 258 1.55 -2.24 -29.94
C ASP A 258 2.69 -1.33 -30.44
N ASN A 259 3.86 -1.41 -29.81
CA ASN A 259 5.04 -0.57 -30.04
C ASN A 259 4.78 0.95 -29.89
N LYS A 260 3.73 1.32 -29.15
CA LYS A 260 3.31 2.72 -28.93
C LYS A 260 3.11 3.04 -27.47
N THR A 261 2.70 2.07 -26.67
CA THR A 261 2.39 2.28 -25.27
C THR A 261 3.55 1.86 -24.40
N GLY A 262 4.12 2.83 -23.69
CA GLY A 262 5.05 2.59 -22.61
C GLY A 262 4.32 2.39 -21.30
N VAL A 263 4.87 1.53 -20.44
CA VAL A 263 4.35 1.28 -19.09
C VAL A 263 5.46 1.55 -18.08
N LEU A 264 5.14 2.30 -17.02
CA LEU A 264 5.91 2.39 -15.79
C LEU A 264 5.12 1.63 -14.71
N ALA A 265 5.59 0.46 -14.31
CA ALA A 265 5.11 -0.24 -13.13
C ALA A 265 5.88 0.27 -11.90
N LEU A 266 5.18 0.93 -10.99
CA LEU A 266 5.75 1.62 -9.84
C LEU A 266 5.09 1.13 -8.55
N GLY A 267 5.69 0.16 -7.89
CA GLY A 267 5.11 -0.43 -6.68
C GLY A 267 5.37 0.35 -5.39
N SER A 268 6.26 1.34 -5.40
CA SER A 268 6.49 2.23 -4.25
C SER A 268 7.13 3.55 -4.71
N PHE A 269 6.85 4.64 -3.99
CA PHE A 269 7.55 5.93 -4.15
C PHE A 269 8.87 6.00 -3.37
N SER A 270 9.29 4.90 -2.74
CA SER A 270 10.53 4.76 -1.98
C SER A 270 11.37 3.60 -2.52
N ALA A 271 12.67 3.83 -2.62
CA ALA A 271 13.68 2.84 -2.99
C ALA A 271 14.92 3.00 -2.11
N LYS A 272 15.77 1.96 -2.05
CA LYS A 272 16.95 1.92 -1.16
C LYS A 272 17.93 3.07 -1.37
N ASN A 273 18.01 3.63 -2.58
CA ASN A 273 18.84 4.79 -2.92
C ASN A 273 17.98 5.84 -3.62
N TYR A 274 17.77 6.97 -2.95
CA TYR A 274 16.88 8.03 -3.42
C TYR A 274 17.35 8.69 -4.72
N THR A 275 18.62 9.11 -4.77
CA THR A 275 19.16 9.86 -5.90
C THR A 275 19.21 8.99 -7.16
N LEU A 276 19.65 7.74 -7.02
CA LEU A 276 19.64 6.78 -8.12
C LEU A 276 18.21 6.54 -8.62
N PHE A 277 17.24 6.44 -7.70
CA PHE A 277 15.85 6.25 -8.07
C PHE A 277 15.28 7.40 -8.90
N GLY A 278 15.55 8.65 -8.51
CA GLY A 278 15.17 9.82 -9.31
C GLY A 278 15.79 9.82 -10.72
N GLN A 279 17.05 9.41 -10.83
CA GLN A 279 17.74 9.27 -12.13
C GLN A 279 17.15 8.16 -12.98
N VAL A 280 16.85 6.99 -12.39
CA VAL A 280 16.22 5.86 -13.06
C VAL A 280 14.86 6.24 -13.62
N LEU A 281 14.03 6.96 -12.87
CA LEU A 281 12.74 7.43 -13.35
C LEU A 281 12.88 8.26 -14.63
N LEU A 282 13.85 9.18 -14.66
CA LEU A 282 14.12 10.00 -15.84
C LEU A 282 14.66 9.18 -17.02
N ASP A 283 15.62 8.28 -16.76
CA ASP A 283 16.26 7.49 -17.81
C ASP A 283 15.32 6.44 -18.40
N GLY A 284 14.46 5.84 -17.58
CA GLY A 284 13.43 4.90 -18.01
C GLY A 284 12.38 5.56 -18.91
N LEU A 285 11.87 6.74 -18.53
CA LEU A 285 10.95 7.51 -19.39
C LEU A 285 11.60 7.93 -20.71
N LYS A 286 12.87 8.36 -20.68
CA LYS A 286 13.65 8.60 -21.91
C LYS A 286 13.88 7.31 -22.70
N GLY A 287 14.02 6.17 -22.03
CA GLY A 287 14.11 4.84 -22.63
C GLY A 287 12.86 4.49 -23.42
N LEU A 288 11.68 4.61 -22.81
CA LEU A 288 10.39 4.41 -23.46
C LEU A 288 10.23 5.33 -24.68
N LYS A 289 10.54 6.62 -24.54
CA LYS A 289 10.49 7.56 -25.66
C LYS A 289 11.43 7.17 -26.80
N ARG A 290 12.65 6.70 -26.51
CA ARG A 290 13.60 6.20 -27.52
C ARG A 290 13.11 4.91 -28.18
N ALA A 291 12.37 4.08 -27.46
CA ALA A 291 11.76 2.86 -27.97
C ALA A 291 10.50 3.11 -28.83
N GLY A 292 10.02 4.35 -28.89
CA GLY A 292 8.88 4.76 -29.72
C GLY A 292 7.58 4.97 -28.97
N ALA A 293 7.60 5.04 -27.63
CA ALA A 293 6.40 5.31 -26.85
C ALA A 293 5.79 6.68 -27.21
N GLU A 294 4.51 6.66 -27.58
CA GLU A 294 3.63 7.81 -27.81
C GLU A 294 2.62 7.98 -26.67
N GLN A 295 2.40 6.91 -25.90
CA GLN A 295 1.45 6.82 -24.79
C GLN A 295 2.17 6.28 -23.55
N LEU A 296 1.71 6.66 -22.36
CA LEU A 296 2.27 6.22 -21.09
C LEU A 296 1.16 5.76 -20.15
N ILE A 297 1.30 4.54 -19.63
CA ILE A 297 0.57 4.03 -18.48
C ILE A 297 1.51 4.09 -17.27
N VAL A 298 1.05 4.70 -16.17
CA VAL A 298 1.75 4.65 -14.88
C VAL A 298 0.93 3.76 -13.96
N ASP A 299 1.38 2.52 -13.79
CA ASP A 299 0.72 1.53 -12.92
C ASP A 299 1.22 1.69 -11.48
N VAL A 300 0.35 2.22 -10.63
CA VAL A 300 0.56 2.42 -9.18
C VAL A 300 -0.33 1.49 -8.35
N THR A 301 -0.77 0.37 -8.92
CA THR A 301 -1.62 -0.61 -8.23
C THR A 301 -0.93 -1.11 -6.96
N ASN A 302 -1.61 -0.98 -5.82
CA ASN A 302 -1.09 -1.27 -4.46
C ASN A 302 0.25 -0.61 -4.14
N ASN A 303 0.46 0.60 -4.64
CA ASN A 303 1.56 1.42 -4.21
C ASN A 303 1.21 2.05 -2.84
N GLY A 304 1.82 1.56 -1.77
CA GLY A 304 1.61 2.08 -0.41
C GLY A 304 2.25 3.43 -0.11
N GLY A 305 2.72 4.16 -1.12
CA GLY A 305 3.43 5.43 -0.96
C GLY A 305 4.93 5.23 -0.73
N GLY A 306 5.51 5.98 0.22
CA GLY A 306 6.93 5.86 0.53
C GLY A 306 7.26 6.12 2.00
N LYS A 307 8.07 5.24 2.61
CA LYS A 307 8.65 5.43 3.95
C LYS A 307 9.61 6.59 3.93
N LEU A 308 9.47 7.48 4.91
CA LEU A 308 10.22 8.74 4.96
C LEU A 308 10.13 9.52 3.66
N GLY A 309 8.87 9.64 3.26
CA GLY A 309 8.35 10.00 1.98
C GLY A 309 9.14 10.87 1.01
N TYR A 310 8.67 10.64 -0.18
CA TYR A 310 9.04 11.38 -1.32
C TYR A 310 7.75 11.83 -1.97
N ILE A 311 7.01 12.70 -1.27
CA ILE A 311 6.23 13.70 -2.00
C ILE A 311 7.14 14.36 -3.03
N CYS A 312 8.45 14.48 -2.75
CA CYS A 312 9.50 14.87 -3.68
C CYS A 312 9.70 13.94 -4.89
N ILE A 313 9.51 12.62 -4.81
CA ILE A 313 9.61 11.72 -5.98
C ILE A 313 8.31 11.71 -6.74
N ALA A 314 7.15 11.72 -6.07
CA ALA A 314 5.88 11.94 -6.74
C ALA A 314 5.90 13.28 -7.51
N HIS A 315 6.39 14.32 -6.87
CA HIS A 315 6.65 15.65 -7.44
C HIS A 315 7.64 15.60 -8.61
N TRP A 316 8.79 14.94 -8.42
CA TRP A 316 9.80 14.77 -9.46
C TRP A 316 9.23 14.02 -10.66
N LEU A 317 8.55 12.90 -10.44
CA LEU A 317 7.92 12.08 -11.45
C LEU A 317 6.88 12.89 -12.24
N HIS A 318 6.02 13.62 -11.53
CA HIS A 318 5.06 14.52 -12.16
C HIS A 318 5.76 15.56 -13.04
N ARG A 319 6.82 16.21 -12.53
CA ARG A 319 7.60 17.21 -13.28
C ARG A 319 8.27 16.63 -14.53
N ILE A 320 8.82 15.42 -14.48
CA ILE A 320 9.50 14.81 -15.63
C ILE A 320 8.53 14.22 -16.67
N ILE A 321 7.31 13.87 -16.28
CA ILE A 321 6.24 13.43 -17.20
C ILE A 321 5.64 14.64 -17.92
N ILE A 322 5.21 15.66 -17.16
CA ILE A 322 4.49 16.83 -17.70
C ILE A 322 5.44 17.86 -18.32
N GLY A 323 6.66 17.95 -17.81
CA GLY A 323 7.64 18.96 -18.21
C GLY A 323 7.50 20.29 -17.43
N PRO A 324 8.48 21.20 -17.59
CA PRO A 324 8.52 22.46 -16.86
C PRO A 324 7.54 23.49 -17.44
N LYS A 325 6.66 24.04 -16.59
CA LYS A 325 5.73 25.14 -16.87
C LYS A 325 5.30 25.84 -15.57
N ASP A 326 4.51 26.90 -15.69
CA ASP A 326 4.09 27.74 -14.54
C ASP A 326 3.28 26.95 -13.49
N THR A 327 2.62 25.85 -13.87
CA THR A 327 1.90 24.95 -12.94
C THR A 327 2.80 23.86 -12.32
N THR A 328 4.05 23.72 -12.79
CA THR A 328 5.00 22.68 -12.34
C THR A 328 6.32 23.23 -11.80
N VAL A 329 6.49 24.56 -11.79
CA VAL A 329 7.69 25.28 -11.32
C VAL A 329 7.26 26.41 -10.37
N PRO A 330 7.85 26.53 -9.16
CA PRO A 330 8.97 25.75 -8.61
C PRO A 330 8.59 24.32 -8.22
N GLN A 331 7.29 24.05 -8.06
CA GLN A 331 6.79 22.71 -7.81
C GLN A 331 5.42 22.42 -8.45
N ALA A 332 5.11 21.15 -8.66
CA ALA A 332 3.89 20.63 -9.25
C ALA A 332 2.71 20.62 -8.28
N GLY A 333 2.39 21.78 -7.71
CA GLY A 333 1.17 22.01 -6.93
C GLY A 333 0.90 20.96 -5.86
N LEU A 334 1.91 20.53 -5.11
CA LEU A 334 1.72 19.70 -3.91
C LEU A 334 1.74 20.55 -2.65
N ASP A 335 1.47 21.84 -2.81
CA ASP A 335 1.32 22.73 -1.68
C ASP A 335 0.10 22.24 -0.89
N THR A 336 0.26 22.13 0.43
CA THR A 336 -0.78 21.61 1.34
C THR A 336 -0.90 22.43 2.62
N THR A 337 -2.14 22.67 3.06
CA THR A 337 -2.40 23.40 4.31
C THR A 337 -2.01 22.53 5.51
N THR A 338 -0.89 22.81 6.17
CA THR A 338 -0.61 22.11 7.43
C THR A 338 -1.50 22.66 8.56
N ARG A 339 -2.51 21.92 8.99
CA ARG A 339 -3.11 22.12 10.32
C ARG A 339 -2.40 21.24 11.33
N ALA A 340 -1.56 21.87 12.15
CA ALA A 340 -0.82 21.18 13.19
C ALA A 340 -1.62 21.20 14.50
N GLY A 341 -1.88 20.03 15.09
CA GLY A 341 -2.51 19.94 16.40
C GLY A 341 -1.69 20.65 17.50
N PRO A 342 -2.26 20.95 18.68
CA PRO A 342 -1.55 21.68 19.73
C PRO A 342 -0.22 21.04 20.17
N LEU A 343 -0.13 19.70 20.15
CA LEU A 343 1.13 19.00 20.44
C LEU A 343 2.20 19.25 19.36
N ALA A 344 1.81 19.31 18.09
CA ALA A 344 2.71 19.57 16.96
C ALA A 344 3.37 20.94 17.07
N GLN A 345 2.54 21.96 17.34
CA GLN A 345 2.98 23.33 17.53
C GLN A 345 3.92 23.43 18.73
N LEU A 346 3.62 22.68 19.80
CA LEU A 346 4.48 22.62 20.97
C LEU A 346 5.83 21.95 20.68
N ILE A 347 5.88 20.88 19.89
CA ILE A 347 7.13 20.24 19.44
C ILE A 347 7.95 21.24 18.61
N ALA A 348 7.36 21.89 17.60
CA ALA A 348 8.06 22.90 16.79
C ALA A 348 8.61 24.05 17.64
N LYS A 349 7.83 24.50 18.63
CA LYS A 349 8.28 25.52 19.58
C LYS A 349 9.49 25.05 20.39
N ARG A 350 9.47 23.83 20.93
CA ARG A 350 10.61 23.26 21.66
C ARG A 350 11.84 23.13 20.76
N VAL A 351 11.66 22.75 19.51
CA VAL A 351 12.76 22.72 18.52
C VAL A 351 13.36 24.11 18.33
N ALA A 352 12.53 25.14 18.16
CA ALA A 352 12.98 26.53 18.06
C ALA A 352 13.70 27.05 19.33
N GLU A 353 13.33 26.52 20.50
CA GLU A 353 14.00 26.78 21.78
C GLU A 353 15.36 26.04 21.94
N GLY A 354 15.79 25.27 20.93
CA GLY A 354 17.09 24.59 20.91
C GLY A 354 17.06 23.14 21.41
N HIS A 355 15.89 22.52 21.50
CA HIS A 355 15.77 21.10 21.87
C HIS A 355 16.11 20.12 20.73
N ASP A 356 16.57 20.62 19.59
CA ASP A 356 17.06 19.83 18.46
C ASP A 356 18.34 20.43 17.84
N PRO A 357 19.44 20.53 18.61
CA PRO A 357 20.66 21.25 18.20
C PRO A 357 21.33 20.63 16.96
N ASP A 358 21.16 19.32 16.78
CA ASP A 358 21.79 18.57 15.69
C ASP A 358 20.85 18.40 14.48
N GLY A 359 19.66 19.02 14.51
CA GLY A 359 18.68 18.90 13.43
C GLY A 359 18.16 17.49 13.25
N LEU A 360 18.03 16.71 14.33
CA LEU A 360 17.61 15.32 14.34
C LEU A 360 16.10 15.16 14.49
N LEU A 361 15.28 16.20 14.38
CA LEU A 361 13.82 16.09 14.50
C LEU A 361 13.13 16.49 13.19
N LEU A 362 12.04 15.79 12.85
CA LEU A 362 11.22 16.11 11.67
C LEU A 362 10.58 17.50 11.77
N TYR A 363 10.44 18.02 12.99
CA TYR A 363 9.93 19.35 13.26
C TYR A 363 10.98 20.46 13.16
N ASN A 364 12.19 20.15 12.76
CA ASN A 364 13.21 21.18 12.57
C ASN A 364 13.01 21.93 11.25
N PRO A 365 12.66 23.24 11.27
CA PRO A 365 12.39 24.02 10.07
C PRO A 365 13.60 24.15 9.15
N THR A 366 14.83 24.01 9.67
CA THR A 366 16.07 24.22 8.89
C THR A 366 16.25 23.26 7.72
N ARG A 367 15.51 22.14 7.71
CA ARG A 367 15.54 21.13 6.64
C ARG A 367 14.41 21.27 5.62
N TRP A 368 13.53 22.25 5.79
CA TRP A 368 12.32 22.40 4.98
C TRP A 368 12.31 23.73 4.23
N THR A 369 11.79 23.70 3.01
CA THR A 369 11.42 24.89 2.24
C THR A 369 9.90 24.96 2.09
N ASN A 370 9.38 26.17 1.90
CA ASN A 370 7.98 26.42 1.61
C ASN A 370 7.65 26.18 0.12
N ALA A 371 6.39 26.43 -0.24
CA ALA A 371 5.85 26.36 -1.60
C ALA A 371 6.69 27.10 -2.66
N THR A 372 7.31 28.21 -2.28
CA THR A 372 8.14 29.06 -3.16
C THR A 372 9.61 28.65 -3.15
N ASN A 373 9.94 27.51 -2.52
CA ASN A 373 11.28 26.99 -2.33
C ASN A 373 12.19 27.89 -1.48
N GLU A 374 11.61 28.70 -0.60
CA GLU A 374 12.32 29.50 0.39
C GLU A 374 12.43 28.73 1.72
N PRO A 375 13.52 28.88 2.48
CA PRO A 375 13.67 28.23 3.79
C PRO A 375 12.53 28.56 4.76
N MET A 376 12.04 27.55 5.49
CA MET A 376 11.01 27.75 6.51
C MET A 376 11.50 28.62 7.69
N PRO A 377 10.62 29.43 8.31
CA PRO A 377 10.96 30.22 9.51
C PRO A 377 11.43 29.34 10.68
N THR A 378 12.51 29.76 11.36
CA THR A 378 13.09 29.04 12.51
C THR A 378 12.49 29.41 13.87
N ASP A 379 11.54 30.34 13.89
CA ASP A 379 10.89 30.87 15.09
C ASP A 379 9.71 30.01 15.59
N GLY A 380 9.45 28.88 14.94
CA GLY A 380 8.38 27.94 15.29
C GLY A 380 7.00 28.32 14.73
N THR A 381 6.87 29.41 13.96
CA THR A 381 5.60 29.85 13.36
C THR A 381 5.23 29.10 12.08
N TRP A 382 6.14 28.29 11.53
CA TRP A 382 5.97 27.58 10.26
C TRP A 382 4.84 26.52 10.25
N LEU A 383 4.26 26.19 11.41
CA LEU A 383 3.10 25.29 11.55
C LEU A 383 1.74 26.04 11.66
N GLU A 384 1.71 27.36 11.44
CA GLU A 384 0.47 28.10 11.39
C GLU A 384 -0.34 27.77 10.11
N PRO A 385 -1.68 27.73 10.15
CA PRO A 385 -2.50 27.37 8.98
C PRO A 385 -2.40 28.40 7.87
N HIS A 386 -2.07 27.97 6.64
CA HIS A 386 -2.05 28.79 5.42
C HIS A 386 -2.97 28.17 4.36
N LYS A 387 -3.66 28.96 3.53
CA LYS A 387 -4.56 28.45 2.46
C LYS A 387 -3.78 28.06 1.22
N ILE A 388 -4.14 26.93 0.59
CA ILE A 388 -3.38 26.34 -0.53
C ILE A 388 -4.27 25.68 -1.62
N THR A 389 -3.74 25.58 -2.85
CA THR A 389 -4.28 24.96 -4.07
C THR A 389 -3.35 23.85 -4.60
N MET A 390 -3.87 22.67 -4.97
CA MET A 390 -3.08 21.53 -5.50
C MET A 390 -3.12 21.35 -7.04
N SER A 391 -2.27 20.51 -7.63
CA SER A 391 -2.07 20.34 -9.09
C SER A 391 -3.13 19.46 -9.78
N LYS A 392 -4.38 19.90 -9.86
CA LYS A 392 -5.45 19.19 -10.58
C LYS A 392 -5.60 19.57 -12.07
N GLU A 393 -4.63 20.29 -12.66
CA GLU A 393 -4.78 20.95 -13.97
C GLU A 393 -4.15 20.21 -15.17
N GLU A 394 -3.76 18.94 -15.02
CA GLU A 394 -2.84 18.28 -15.96
C GLU A 394 -3.47 17.25 -16.91
N GLY A 395 -4.80 17.14 -16.91
CA GLY A 395 -5.54 16.31 -17.88
C GLY A 395 -5.26 14.80 -17.78
N VAL A 396 -4.83 14.33 -16.60
CA VAL A 396 -4.61 12.91 -16.31
C VAL A 396 -5.95 12.18 -16.28
N ARG A 397 -6.01 10.99 -16.88
CA ARG A 397 -7.14 10.06 -16.70
C ARG A 397 -6.75 9.01 -15.67
N THR A 398 -7.65 8.76 -14.75
CA THR A 398 -7.53 7.79 -13.68
C THR A 398 -8.31 6.54 -14.02
N ALA A 399 -7.68 5.38 -13.84
CA ALA A 399 -8.32 4.10 -14.04
C ALA A 399 -8.22 3.27 -12.76
N VAL A 400 -9.35 2.73 -12.30
CA VAL A 400 -9.40 1.75 -11.23
C VAL A 400 -9.62 0.38 -11.85
N VAL A 401 -8.83 -0.60 -11.41
CA VAL A 401 -8.97 -1.99 -11.83
C VAL A 401 -9.86 -2.73 -10.82
N GLY A 402 -10.84 -3.43 -11.36
CA GLY A 402 -11.94 -4.02 -10.60
C GLY A 402 -13.03 -2.99 -10.26
N GLY A 403 -13.92 -3.41 -9.38
CA GLY A 403 -15.03 -2.64 -8.84
C GLY A 403 -16.30 -3.46 -8.87
N LYS A 404 -17.33 -3.06 -8.12
CA LYS A 404 -18.65 -3.65 -8.30
C LYS A 404 -19.28 -3.05 -9.56
N GLN A 405 -19.78 -3.89 -10.45
CA GLN A 405 -20.39 -3.39 -11.69
C GLN A 405 -21.57 -2.45 -11.38
N GLY A 406 -21.62 -1.31 -12.08
CA GLY A 406 -22.66 -0.30 -11.87
C GLY A 406 -22.48 0.56 -10.62
N VAL A 407 -21.35 0.45 -9.92
CA VAL A 407 -20.98 1.32 -8.79
C VAL A 407 -19.83 2.21 -9.21
N GLN A 408 -19.97 3.53 -9.00
CA GLN A 408 -18.87 4.48 -9.22
C GLN A 408 -17.67 4.07 -8.37
N GLN A 409 -16.51 3.94 -9.00
CA GLN A 409 -15.28 3.66 -8.27
C GLN A 409 -14.60 4.97 -7.91
N HIS A 410 -14.10 5.02 -6.68
CA HIS A 410 -13.29 6.12 -6.20
C HIS A 410 -11.87 5.62 -5.98
N TYR A 411 -10.89 6.49 -6.21
CA TYR A 411 -9.56 6.31 -5.65
C TYR A 411 -9.44 7.16 -4.39
N CYS A 412 -8.70 6.67 -3.41
CA CYS A 412 -8.49 7.38 -2.15
C CYS A 412 -7.02 7.25 -1.77
N GLY A 413 -6.46 8.34 -1.24
CA GLY A 413 -5.11 8.37 -0.71
C GLY A 413 -5.00 9.45 0.35
N ILE A 414 -3.97 9.37 1.18
CA ILE A 414 -3.62 10.49 2.05
C ILE A 414 -2.98 11.55 1.15
N VAL A 415 -3.74 12.56 0.73
CA VAL A 415 -3.26 13.55 -0.24
C VAL A 415 -2.70 14.78 0.48
N GLY A 416 -1.43 15.10 0.25
CA GLY A 416 -0.79 16.29 0.83
C GLY A 416 -0.66 16.28 2.36
N GLY A 417 -1.07 15.20 3.04
CA GLY A 417 -0.89 15.02 4.47
C GLY A 417 0.49 14.45 4.83
N GLN A 418 0.89 14.61 6.10
CA GLN A 418 2.02 13.89 6.67
C GLN A 418 1.49 12.75 7.53
N SER A 419 1.58 11.52 7.02
CA SER A 419 1.28 10.30 7.77
C SER A 419 2.58 9.61 8.18
N THR A 420 2.67 9.22 9.45
CA THR A 420 3.82 8.49 9.99
C THR A 420 3.36 7.52 11.08
N ASP A 421 4.30 6.81 11.70
CA ASP A 421 4.01 5.86 12.75
C ASP A 421 4.12 6.49 14.16
N PHE A 422 3.45 5.88 15.13
CA PHE A 422 3.47 6.32 16.53
C PHE A 422 4.89 6.43 17.08
N SER A 423 5.81 5.50 16.76
CA SER A 423 7.14 5.49 17.36
C SER A 423 8.00 6.64 16.86
N THR A 424 7.82 7.05 15.60
CA THR A 424 8.39 8.27 15.05
C THR A 424 7.88 9.51 15.79
N ILE A 425 6.57 9.63 16.01
CA ILE A 425 6.02 10.77 16.77
C ILE A 425 6.46 10.76 18.24
N ASP A 426 6.47 9.60 18.88
CA ASP A 426 6.87 9.52 20.28
C ASP A 426 8.36 9.82 20.48
N THR A 427 9.18 9.55 19.46
CA THR A 427 10.58 10.00 19.40
C THR A 427 10.68 11.53 19.40
N GLU A 428 9.85 12.23 18.62
CA GLU A 428 9.78 13.70 18.61
C GLU A 428 9.39 14.24 20.00
N ILE A 429 8.40 13.63 20.64
CA ILE A 429 7.90 14.01 21.97
C ILE A 429 8.96 13.78 23.05
N LYS A 430 9.61 12.61 23.05
CA LYS A 430 10.66 12.25 24.01
C LYS A 430 11.88 13.15 23.87
N SER A 431 12.32 13.40 22.64
CA SER A 431 13.49 14.24 22.35
C SER A 431 13.27 15.70 22.74
N THR A 432 12.04 16.22 22.55
CA THR A 432 11.65 17.57 22.99
C THR A 432 11.25 17.67 24.47
N LYS A 433 11.40 16.57 25.24
CA LYS A 433 11.08 16.48 26.67
C LYS A 433 9.61 16.81 26.99
N LEU A 434 8.69 16.38 26.11
CA LEU A 434 7.25 16.62 26.23
C LEU A 434 6.47 15.42 26.75
N LYS A 435 7.10 14.29 27.09
CA LYS A 435 6.39 13.06 27.47
C LYS A 435 5.49 13.19 28.72
N ASN A 436 5.80 14.13 29.61
CA ASN A 436 4.98 14.43 30.79
C ASN A 436 3.89 15.49 30.53
N HIS A 437 3.75 15.99 29.30
CA HIS A 437 2.75 16.98 28.94
C HIS A 437 1.36 16.32 28.78
N THR A 438 0.29 17.03 29.13
CA THR A 438 -1.09 16.50 29.08
C THR A 438 -1.57 16.14 27.66
N LEU A 439 -0.92 16.69 26.64
CA LEU A 439 -1.18 16.38 25.24
C LEU A 439 -0.39 15.18 24.72
N ALA A 440 0.63 14.71 25.44
CA ALA A 440 1.45 13.60 24.99
C ALA A 440 0.72 12.27 25.25
N PRO A 441 0.62 11.37 24.26
CA PRO A 441 0.05 10.05 24.47
C PRO A 441 0.96 9.21 25.38
N PRO A 442 0.39 8.27 26.16
CA PRO A 442 1.18 7.32 26.94
C PRO A 442 1.95 6.36 26.04
N ASP A 443 2.99 5.73 26.58
CA ASP A 443 3.67 4.62 25.90
C ASP A 443 2.70 3.45 25.69
N LEU A 444 2.87 2.79 24.55
CA LEU A 444 2.21 1.56 24.19
C LEU A 444 2.69 0.44 25.11
N LEU A 445 1.75 -0.35 25.63
CA LEU A 445 2.06 -1.49 26.51
C LEU A 445 2.44 -2.75 25.73
N THR A 446 2.05 -2.81 24.46
CA THR A 446 2.28 -3.97 23.60
C THR A 446 3.10 -3.59 22.38
N ASN A 447 3.81 -4.56 21.79
CA ASN A 447 4.52 -4.40 20.52
C ASN A 447 3.51 -4.32 19.38
N HIS A 448 2.94 -3.14 19.18
CA HIS A 448 1.95 -2.87 18.16
C HIS A 448 2.27 -1.60 17.41
N ILE A 449 1.71 -1.52 16.21
CA ILE A 449 2.01 -0.45 15.28
C ILE A 449 0.74 0.33 15.07
N GLN A 450 0.90 1.65 15.12
CA GLN A 450 -0.19 2.56 14.84
C GLN A 450 0.30 3.61 13.86
N GLY A 451 -0.36 3.68 12.70
CA GLY A 451 -0.25 4.81 11.81
C GLY A 451 -1.03 6.00 12.34
N ILE A 452 -0.46 7.19 12.15
CA ILE A 452 -1.04 8.46 12.57
C ILE A 452 -0.90 9.43 11.41
N THR A 453 -2.03 9.89 10.90
CA THR A 453 -2.08 11.06 10.03
C THR A 453 -1.98 12.29 10.91
N TRP A 454 -0.89 13.02 10.73
CA TRP A 454 -0.51 14.11 11.62
C TRP A 454 -0.73 15.49 11.02
N ARG A 455 -0.55 15.61 9.70
CA ARG A 455 -0.95 16.78 8.92
C ARG A 455 -1.95 16.29 7.88
N LEU A 456 -3.01 17.07 7.68
CA LEU A 456 -4.03 16.81 6.67
C LEU A 456 -3.87 17.84 5.57
N GLY A 457 -3.90 17.42 4.31
CA GLY A 457 -4.08 18.36 3.20
C GLY A 457 -5.55 18.72 3.03
N TYR A 458 -5.85 19.96 2.62
CA TYR A 458 -7.21 20.42 2.33
C TYR A 458 -7.42 20.50 0.82
N GLY A 459 -8.65 20.26 0.37
CA GLY A 459 -8.93 20.09 -1.04
C GLY A 459 -9.12 21.36 -1.84
N ILE A 460 -9.08 21.22 -3.17
CA ILE A 460 -9.33 22.30 -4.13
C ILE A 460 -10.82 22.55 -4.29
N ASP A 461 -11.58 21.47 -4.44
CA ASP A 461 -13.01 21.53 -4.74
C ASP A 461 -13.79 22.00 -3.50
N ASN A 462 -13.42 21.47 -2.33
CA ASN A 462 -13.84 21.99 -1.05
C ASN A 462 -12.65 22.37 -0.15
N PRO A 463 -12.23 23.65 -0.14
CA PRO A 463 -11.14 24.14 0.71
C PRO A 463 -11.45 24.16 2.21
N THR A 464 -12.67 23.79 2.61
CA THR A 464 -13.08 23.73 4.02
C THR A 464 -12.95 22.33 4.63
N GLU A 465 -12.65 21.33 3.81
CA GLU A 465 -12.49 19.94 4.23
C GLU A 465 -11.11 19.39 3.82
N PRO A 466 -10.52 18.48 4.61
CA PRO A 466 -9.40 17.67 4.17
C PRO A 466 -9.65 17.03 2.81
N GLU A 467 -8.63 17.02 1.95
CA GLU A 467 -8.65 16.36 0.64
C GLU A 467 -8.87 14.85 0.79
N GLU A 468 -8.42 14.26 1.91
CA GLU A 468 -8.65 12.86 2.26
C GLU A 468 -10.13 12.51 2.51
N TRP A 469 -10.98 13.51 2.78
CA TRP A 469 -12.41 13.31 3.06
C TRP A 469 -13.29 13.59 1.85
N GLN A 470 -12.69 14.01 0.75
CA GLN A 470 -13.37 14.28 -0.50
C GLN A 470 -13.30 13.03 -1.37
N ASP A 471 -14.40 12.71 -2.04
CA ASP A 471 -14.47 11.58 -2.98
C ASP A 471 -13.68 11.95 -4.25
N HIS A 472 -12.87 11.01 -4.76
CA HIS A 472 -12.16 11.17 -6.03
C HIS A 472 -12.64 10.11 -7.01
N ASP A 473 -13.52 10.51 -7.93
CA ASP A 473 -14.07 9.61 -8.94
C ASP A 473 -12.98 9.15 -9.92
N ALA A 474 -12.89 7.84 -10.13
CA ALA A 474 -12.11 7.31 -11.24
C ALA A 474 -12.82 7.63 -12.57
N ASP A 475 -12.06 8.07 -13.57
CA ASP A 475 -12.59 8.30 -14.92
C ASP A 475 -13.06 6.99 -15.57
N ILE A 476 -12.36 5.90 -15.25
CA ILE A 476 -12.55 4.59 -15.87
C ILE A 476 -12.49 3.50 -14.80
N SER A 477 -13.45 2.57 -14.85
CA SER A 477 -13.40 1.32 -14.09
C SER A 477 -13.21 0.17 -15.07
N ILE A 478 -12.10 -0.56 -14.93
CA ILE A 478 -11.79 -1.73 -15.74
C ILE A 478 -12.25 -2.96 -14.98
N PRO A 479 -13.27 -3.70 -15.46
CA PRO A 479 -13.66 -4.92 -14.80
C PRO A 479 -12.57 -5.99 -14.93
N LEU A 480 -12.42 -6.81 -13.89
CA LEU A 480 -11.57 -7.99 -13.95
C LEU A 480 -12.32 -9.13 -14.65
N THR A 481 -11.68 -9.74 -15.63
CA THR A 481 -12.12 -10.99 -16.26
C THR A 481 -11.17 -12.12 -15.88
N ARG A 482 -11.52 -13.35 -16.27
CA ARG A 482 -10.65 -14.51 -16.08
C ARG A 482 -9.26 -14.35 -16.74
N GLU A 483 -9.18 -13.61 -17.82
CA GLU A 483 -7.93 -13.37 -18.57
C GLU A 483 -7.09 -12.26 -17.95
N SER A 484 -7.73 -11.26 -17.32
CA SER A 484 -7.06 -10.08 -16.79
C SER A 484 -6.76 -10.16 -15.29
N VAL A 485 -7.47 -11.03 -14.55
CA VAL A 485 -7.23 -11.23 -13.12
C VAL A 485 -5.80 -11.70 -12.90
N ASN A 486 -5.09 -11.00 -12.01
CA ASN A 486 -3.68 -11.24 -11.68
C ASN A 486 -2.73 -11.29 -12.88
N ASN A 487 -3.08 -10.59 -13.97
CA ASN A 487 -2.26 -10.48 -15.18
C ASN A 487 -2.05 -9.00 -15.58
N PRO A 488 -0.95 -8.37 -15.14
CA PRO A 488 -0.67 -6.96 -15.42
C PRO A 488 -0.68 -6.62 -16.90
N VAL A 489 -0.08 -7.48 -17.72
CA VAL A 489 0.03 -7.22 -19.16
C VAL A 489 -1.36 -7.18 -19.80
N ALA A 490 -2.24 -8.12 -19.45
CA ALA A 490 -3.61 -8.13 -19.96
C ALA A 490 -4.41 -6.90 -19.49
N ILE A 491 -4.19 -6.41 -18.27
CA ILE A 491 -4.79 -5.18 -17.76
C ILE A 491 -4.29 -3.96 -18.55
N TRP A 492 -2.97 -3.83 -18.76
CA TRP A 492 -2.39 -2.71 -19.52
C TRP A 492 -2.85 -2.71 -20.99
N GLU A 493 -2.91 -3.87 -21.62
CA GLU A 493 -3.43 -4.02 -22.99
C GLU A 493 -4.93 -3.64 -23.08
N THR A 494 -5.72 -4.01 -22.07
CA THR A 494 -7.15 -3.65 -22.00
C THR A 494 -7.33 -2.15 -21.79
N LEU A 495 -6.57 -1.55 -20.87
CA LEU A 495 -6.57 -0.10 -20.64
C LEU A 495 -6.20 0.65 -21.92
N THR A 496 -5.17 0.20 -22.63
CA THR A 496 -4.73 0.82 -23.89
C THR A 496 -5.86 0.88 -24.91
N LYS A 497 -6.57 -0.24 -25.11
CA LYS A 497 -7.70 -0.33 -26.04
C LYS A 497 -8.85 0.61 -25.66
N GLN A 498 -9.20 0.64 -24.37
CA GLN A 498 -10.33 1.45 -23.88
C GLN A 498 -10.03 2.95 -23.85
N VAL A 499 -8.79 3.35 -23.53
CA VAL A 499 -8.43 4.75 -23.35
C VAL A 499 -7.98 5.41 -24.65
N PHE A 500 -7.14 4.71 -25.40
CA PHE A 500 -6.38 5.31 -26.49
C PHE A 500 -6.86 4.87 -27.88
N GLU A 501 -7.37 3.65 -28.05
CA GLU A 501 -7.84 3.18 -29.35
C GLU A 501 -9.30 3.56 -29.64
N HIS A 502 -10.13 3.72 -28.59
CA HIS A 502 -11.56 4.03 -28.71
C HIS A 502 -11.93 5.16 -27.73
N PRO A 503 -11.75 6.45 -28.10
CA PRO A 503 -12.21 7.52 -27.23
C PRO A 503 -13.73 7.37 -27.00
N PRO A 504 -14.25 7.51 -25.77
CA PRO A 504 -15.68 7.47 -25.55
C PRO A 504 -16.38 8.57 -26.37
N ALA A 505 -17.61 8.31 -26.80
CA ALA A 505 -18.44 9.26 -27.55
C ALA A 505 -18.70 10.59 -26.80
N THR A 506 -18.34 10.66 -25.51
CA THR A 506 -18.33 11.89 -24.74
C THR A 506 -16.97 12.02 -24.08
N ALA A 507 -16.09 12.81 -24.68
CA ALA A 507 -15.05 13.46 -23.90
C ALA A 507 -15.78 14.33 -22.86
N LEU A 508 -15.59 14.05 -21.57
CA LEU A 508 -15.85 15.05 -20.55
C LEU A 508 -14.81 16.15 -20.79
N LEU A 509 -15.21 17.14 -21.58
CA LEU A 509 -14.59 18.44 -21.56
C LEU A 509 -14.58 18.86 -20.09
N VAL A 510 -13.38 18.98 -19.52
CA VAL A 510 -13.16 19.90 -18.40
C VAL A 510 -13.86 21.18 -18.83
N GLN A 511 -14.92 21.57 -18.12
CA GLN A 511 -15.57 22.83 -18.39
C GLN A 511 -14.49 23.90 -18.24
N ASP A 512 -14.22 24.65 -19.32
CA ASP A 512 -13.40 25.84 -19.24
C ASP A 512 -13.95 26.74 -18.11
N PRO A 513 -13.08 27.34 -17.29
CA PRO A 513 -13.47 28.09 -16.09
C PRO A 513 -14.38 29.29 -16.34
#